data_AF-A0A069APK6-F1
#
_entry.id   AF-A0A069APK6-F1
#
_cell.length_a   1.000
_cell.length_b   1.000
_cell.length_c   1.000
_cell.angle_alpha   90.00
_cell.angle_beta   90.00
_cell.angle_gamma   90.00
#
_symmetry.space_group_name_H-M   'P 1'
#
loop_
_entity.id
_entity.type
_entity.pdbx_description
1 polymer ?
#
loop_
_entity_poly.entity_id
_entity_poly.type
_entity_poly.pdbx_seq_one_letter_code
_entity_poly.pdbx_strand_id
1 'polypeptide(L)'
;MKKVSPATLKLKGAGAGGGIAGGLCAFAQASIVSGIDTCLDLIDFDKKVSDVDLVIIGEGRLDRQSLAGKAPIGVAKRTPVGVPVVAILWQSR
;
A
#
# COMPACT_ATOMS: atom_id res chain seq x y z
N MET A 1 0.63 -27.54 -21.57
CA MET A 1 0.64 -26.69 -20.35
C MET A 1 1.90 -25.83 -20.36
N LYS A 2 1.78 -24.50 -20.43
CA LYS A 2 2.93 -23.59 -20.23
C LYS A 2 3.43 -23.82 -18.80
N LYS A 3 4.67 -24.33 -18.66
CA LYS A 3 5.31 -24.53 -17.35
C LYS A 3 5.32 -23.19 -16.60
N VAL A 4 4.87 -23.17 -15.36
CA VAL A 4 4.98 -22.00 -14.47
C VAL A 4 6.45 -21.62 -14.39
N SER A 5 6.77 -20.36 -14.68
CA SER A 5 8.16 -19.92 -14.68
C SER A 5 8.72 -20.01 -13.25
N PRO A 6 9.98 -20.48 -13.06
CA PRO A 6 10.62 -20.49 -11.75
C PRO A 6 10.71 -19.09 -11.10
N ALA A 7 10.57 -18.02 -11.89
CA ALA A 7 10.59 -16.65 -11.40
C ALA A 7 9.35 -16.31 -10.54
N THR A 8 8.21 -16.97 -10.76
CA THR A 8 6.99 -16.77 -9.96
C THR A 8 7.20 -17.16 -8.48
N LEU A 9 8.05 -18.16 -8.21
CA LEU A 9 8.37 -18.59 -6.85
C LEU A 9 9.23 -17.57 -6.08
N LYS A 10 9.90 -16.64 -6.78
CA LYS A 10 10.76 -15.61 -6.19
C LYS A 10 10.10 -14.23 -6.16
N LEU A 11 8.88 -14.09 -6.70
CA LEU A 11 8.14 -12.84 -6.71
C LEU A 11 7.69 -12.47 -5.30
N LYS A 12 8.19 -11.33 -4.79
CA LYS A 12 7.71 -10.77 -3.52
C LYS A 12 6.21 -10.52 -3.61
N GLY A 13 5.46 -10.99 -2.62
CA GLY A 13 3.99 -10.86 -2.59
C GLY A 13 3.23 -11.96 -3.35
N ALA A 14 3.89 -12.89 -4.04
CA ALA A 14 3.21 -13.95 -4.81
C ALA A 14 2.33 -14.87 -3.95
N GLY A 15 2.62 -15.00 -2.65
CA GLY A 15 1.82 -15.77 -1.70
C GLY A 15 0.50 -15.09 -1.25
N ALA A 16 0.27 -13.83 -1.63
CA ALA A 16 -0.95 -13.12 -1.25
C ALA A 16 -2.22 -13.84 -1.74
N GLY A 17 -3.25 -13.87 -0.89
CA GLY A 17 -4.47 -14.64 -1.16
C GLY A 17 -4.24 -16.15 -1.28
N GLY A 18 -3.24 -16.71 -0.59
CA GLY A 18 -2.92 -18.14 -0.68
C GLY A 18 -2.29 -18.56 -2.00
N GLY A 19 -1.59 -17.65 -2.69
CA GLY A 19 -0.94 -17.91 -3.98
C GLY A 19 -1.71 -17.41 -5.20
N ILE A 20 -2.91 -16.85 -5.02
CA ILE A 20 -3.71 -16.26 -6.10
C ILE A 20 -2.92 -15.16 -6.82
N ALA A 21 -2.22 -14.29 -6.08
CA ALA A 21 -1.39 -13.25 -6.68
C ALA A 21 -0.32 -13.84 -7.61
N GLY A 22 0.38 -14.90 -7.17
CA GLY A 22 1.34 -15.63 -8.00
C GLY A 22 0.70 -16.24 -9.25
N GLY A 23 -0.50 -16.80 -9.14
CA GLY A 23 -1.28 -17.29 -10.28
C GLY A 23 -1.62 -16.19 -11.29
N LEU A 24 -2.12 -15.04 -10.82
CA LEU A 24 -2.41 -13.89 -11.67
C LEU A 24 -1.16 -13.37 -12.39
N CYS A 25 -0.01 -13.31 -11.70
CA CYS A 25 1.26 -12.95 -12.34
C CYS A 25 1.68 -13.98 -13.40
N ALA A 26 1.53 -15.28 -13.13
CA ALA A 26 1.97 -16.34 -14.03
C ALA A 26 1.08 -16.50 -15.27
N PHE A 27 -0.23 -16.30 -15.14
CA PHE A 27 -1.21 -16.65 -16.16
C PHE A 27 -1.92 -15.43 -16.77
N ALA A 28 -2.12 -14.36 -16.01
CA ALA A 28 -2.81 -13.15 -16.46
C ALA A 28 -1.86 -11.98 -16.73
N GLN A 29 -0.54 -12.20 -16.64
CA GLN A 29 0.49 -11.15 -16.81
C GLN A 29 0.28 -9.96 -15.85
N ALA A 30 -0.30 -10.21 -14.68
CA ALA A 30 -0.51 -9.18 -13.67
C ALA A 30 0.81 -8.78 -13.00
N SER A 31 0.88 -7.54 -12.51
CA SER A 31 1.98 -7.03 -11.69
C SER A 31 1.53 -6.83 -10.25
N ILE A 32 2.38 -7.23 -9.28
CA ILE A 32 2.17 -6.90 -7.87
C ILE A 32 2.73 -5.50 -7.62
N VAL A 33 1.88 -4.61 -7.13
CA VAL A 33 2.20 -3.21 -6.85
C VAL A 33 1.92 -2.87 -5.38
N SER A 34 2.44 -1.73 -4.91
CA SER A 34 2.14 -1.21 -3.58
C SER A 34 0.67 -0.81 -3.51
N GLY A 35 -0.08 -1.44 -2.60
CA GLY A 35 -1.52 -1.16 -2.46
C GLY A 35 -1.80 0.28 -2.06
N ILE A 36 -1.04 0.84 -1.11
CA ILE A 36 -1.23 2.23 -0.68
C ILE A 36 -0.89 3.21 -1.79
N ASP A 37 0.22 3.03 -2.49
CA ASP A 37 0.60 3.93 -3.58
C ASP A 37 -0.45 3.91 -4.69
N THR A 38 -0.91 2.72 -5.06
CA THR A 38 -1.98 2.55 -6.06
C THR A 38 -3.27 3.26 -5.61
N CYS A 39 -3.67 3.13 -4.36
CA CYS A 39 -4.84 3.83 -3.83
C CYS A 39 -4.67 5.35 -3.88
N LEU A 40 -3.51 5.88 -3.49
CA LEU A 40 -3.24 7.33 -3.50
C LEU A 40 -3.21 7.90 -4.92
N ASP A 41 -2.64 7.16 -5.87
CA ASP A 41 -2.67 7.50 -7.30
C ASP A 41 -4.10 7.55 -7.83
N LEU A 42 -4.89 6.51 -7.55
CA LEU A 42 -6.28 6.39 -8.04
C LEU A 42 -7.22 7.49 -7.51
N ILE A 43 -6.94 8.05 -6.34
CA ILE A 43 -7.75 9.11 -5.76
C ILE A 43 -7.18 10.51 -6.01
N ASP A 44 -6.14 10.66 -6.85
CA ASP A 44 -5.42 11.91 -7.09
C ASP A 44 -5.00 12.60 -5.78
N PHE A 45 -4.47 11.82 -4.83
CA PHE A 45 -4.12 12.31 -3.50
C PHE A 45 -3.15 13.50 -3.55
N ASP A 46 -2.12 13.41 -4.39
CA ASP A 46 -1.05 14.42 -4.50
C ASP A 46 -1.60 15.79 -4.90
N LYS A 47 -2.67 15.82 -5.71
CA LYS A 47 -3.38 17.05 -6.06
C LYS A 47 -4.26 17.57 -4.94
N LYS A 48 -4.87 16.67 -4.16
CA LYS A 48 -5.76 17.05 -3.05
C LYS A 48 -4.99 17.58 -1.84
N VAL A 49 -3.76 17.13 -1.64
CA VAL A 49 -2.93 17.48 -0.49
C VAL A 49 -2.03 18.70 -0.76
N SER A 50 -2.03 19.25 -1.97
CA SER A 50 -1.06 20.29 -2.38
C SER A 50 -1.21 21.62 -1.63
N ASP A 51 -2.40 21.91 -1.11
CA ASP A 51 -2.73 23.18 -0.44
C ASP A 51 -3.63 22.91 0.78
N VAL A 52 -3.10 22.16 1.75
CA VAL A 52 -3.81 21.82 2.99
C VAL A 52 -2.98 22.20 4.21
N ASP A 53 -3.65 22.64 5.28
CA ASP A 53 -2.99 23.01 6.53
C ASP A 53 -2.68 21.81 7.44
N LEU A 54 -3.38 20.69 7.23
CA LEU A 54 -3.30 19.50 8.09
C LEU A 54 -3.77 18.25 7.34
N VAL A 55 -3.07 17.14 7.54
CA VAL A 55 -3.53 15.81 7.10
C VAL A 55 -3.86 14.94 8.30
N ILE A 56 -5.06 14.39 8.34
CA ILE A 56 -5.50 13.45 9.38
C ILE A 56 -5.62 12.06 8.76
N ILE A 57 -5.02 11.06 9.40
CA ILE A 57 -5.09 9.66 8.98
C ILE A 57 -5.65 8.79 10.11
N GLY A 58 -6.37 7.74 9.74
CA GLY A 58 -6.92 6.76 10.67
C GLY A 58 -6.50 5.35 10.32
N GLU A 59 -6.02 4.58 11.30
CA GLU A 59 -5.84 3.13 11.19
C GLU A 59 -6.28 2.47 12.49
N GLY A 60 -6.87 1.28 12.43
CA GLY A 60 -7.27 0.56 13.64
C GLY A 60 -6.08 0.29 14.56
N ARG A 61 -5.00 -0.27 14.03
CA ARG A 61 -3.81 -0.56 14.83
C ARG A 61 -2.55 -0.15 14.10
N LEU A 62 -1.81 0.77 14.71
CA LEU A 62 -0.44 1.05 14.30
C LEU A 62 0.48 0.02 14.94
N ASP A 63 0.89 -0.96 14.15
CA ASP A 63 1.89 -1.95 14.52
C ASP A 63 3.20 -1.73 13.76
N ARG A 64 4.23 -2.56 14.05
CA ARG A 64 5.50 -2.50 13.30
C ARG A 64 5.31 -2.74 11.80
N GLN A 65 4.26 -3.44 11.36
CA GLN A 65 3.97 -3.57 9.93
C GLN A 65 3.42 -2.27 9.34
N SER A 66 2.75 -1.45 10.12
CA SER A 66 2.21 -0.16 9.71
C SER A 66 3.34 0.82 9.37
N LEU A 67 4.41 0.79 10.18
CA LEU A 67 5.67 1.48 9.93
C LEU A 67 6.45 0.93 8.72
N ALA A 68 6.14 -0.30 8.27
CA ALA A 68 6.86 -0.98 7.18
C ALA A 68 6.28 -0.69 5.78
N GLY A 69 5.32 0.24 5.66
CA GLY A 69 4.78 0.67 4.35
C GLY A 69 3.27 0.49 4.17
N LYS A 70 2.48 0.57 5.26
CA LYS A 70 1.01 0.64 5.14
C LYS A 70 0.52 2.09 4.95
N ALA A 71 -0.80 2.24 4.98
CA ALA A 71 -1.51 3.49 4.72
C ALA A 71 -0.95 4.73 5.43
N PRO A 72 -0.63 4.70 6.74
CA PRO A 72 -0.12 5.88 7.43
C PRO A 72 1.17 6.44 6.84
N ILE A 73 2.13 5.55 6.58
CA ILE A 73 3.44 5.94 6.08
C ILE A 73 3.35 6.35 4.61
N GLY A 74 2.51 5.68 3.81
CA GLY A 74 2.29 6.07 2.42
C GLY A 74 1.72 7.48 2.31
N VAL A 75 0.69 7.79 3.11
CA VAL A 75 0.11 9.14 3.16
C VAL A 75 1.16 10.15 3.63
N ALA A 76 1.83 9.90 4.76
CA ALA A 76 2.81 10.83 5.30
C ALA A 76 3.98 11.12 4.35
N LYS A 77 4.40 10.14 3.54
CA LYS A 77 5.45 10.33 2.53
C LYS A 77 5.03 11.20 1.36
N ARG A 78 3.73 11.25 1.05
CA ARG A 78 3.18 12.04 -0.06
C ARG A 78 2.63 13.39 0.37
N THR A 79 2.49 13.62 1.68
CA THR A 79 2.17 14.93 2.23
C THR A 79 3.32 15.92 1.99
N PRO A 80 3.04 17.17 1.54
CA PRO A 80 4.06 18.18 1.34
C PRO A 80 4.85 18.52 2.61
N VAL A 81 6.11 18.90 2.42
CA VAL A 81 6.98 19.35 3.52
C VAL A 81 6.36 20.57 4.20
N GLY A 82 6.29 20.54 5.53
CA GLY A 82 5.73 21.62 6.35
C GLY A 82 4.26 21.42 6.73
N VAL A 83 3.54 20.50 6.07
CA VAL A 83 2.17 20.15 6.45
C VAL A 83 2.20 19.07 7.53
N PRO A 84 1.63 19.31 8.73
CA PRO A 84 1.56 18.32 9.79
C PRO A 84 0.68 17.13 9.40
N VAL A 85 1.09 15.93 9.80
CA VAL A 85 0.31 14.69 9.64
C VAL A 85 -0.01 14.13 11.02
N VAL A 86 -1.30 13.96 11.32
CA VAL A 86 -1.79 13.46 12.62
C VAL A 86 -2.48 12.12 12.42
N ALA A 87 -2.06 11.11 13.18
CA ALA A 87 -2.69 9.80 13.18
C ALA A 87 -3.65 9.62 14.35
N ILE A 88 -4.89 9.22 14.05
CA ILE A 88 -5.91 8.84 15.02
C ILE A 88 -6.06 7.31 14.96
N LEU A 89 -5.72 6.64 16.05
CA LEU A 89 -5.71 5.19 16.12
C LEU A 89 -6.84 4.69 17.02
N TRP A 90 -7.50 3.60 16.62
CA TRP A 90 -8.54 2.98 17.44
C TRP A 90 -8.27 1.50 17.70
N GLN A 91 -7.98 1.17 18.96
CA GLN A 91 -7.72 -0.21 19.36
C GLN A 91 -8.91 -0.78 20.15
N SER A 92 -9.50 -1.87 19.65
CA SER A 92 -10.33 -2.75 20.48
C SER A 92 -9.41 -3.55 21.40
N ARG A 93 -9.73 -3.57 22.70
CA ARG A 93 -9.14 -4.54 23.65
C ARG A 93 -9.41 -5.96 23.19
#